data_AF-A0A382I009-F1
#
_entry.id   AF-A0A382I009-F1
#
_cell.length_a   1.000
_cell.length_b   1.000
_cell.length_c   1.000
_cell.angle_alpha   90.00
_cell.angle_beta   90.00
_cell.angle_gamma   90.00
#
_symmetry.space_group_name_H-M   'P 1'
#
loop_
_entity.id
_entity.type
_entity.pdbx_description
1 polymer ?
#
loop_
_entity_poly.entity_id
_entity_poly.type
_entity_poly.pdbx_seq_one_letter_code
_entity_poly.pdbx_strand_id
1 'polypeptide(L)'
;MDFFESQDIARRNTRLLLFLFTLAVLSLVVLSNLLVFGLINFGDSPRMASGSYYYDLNTFAAVSVGVIVLIASASLIRMLALRKGGSAVAEMLDGELLVDPGDDINKKKLLNVVEEMAIASGTPVPPVYLIRDTAINAFAAGYSPGDAVIGVTYGAIANLSRDELQGVVAHEFSHILNGDMRLNIRLMGVLYGILVLTVIGRLLAHSGTYPASSRNSSGRSDVRLVVVGLGLLIIGYLGHFF
;
A
#
# COMPACT_ATOMS: atom_id res chain seq x y z
N MET A 1 17.77 -27.99 11.91
CA MET A 1 16.43 -27.39 12.04
C MET A 1 15.42 -28.43 11.60
N ASP A 2 14.38 -28.67 12.39
CA ASP A 2 13.31 -29.59 12.03
C ASP A 2 12.35 -28.90 11.05
N PHE A 3 12.17 -29.50 9.87
CA PHE A 3 11.31 -28.98 8.81
C PHE A 3 9.86 -28.85 9.28
N PHE A 4 9.40 -29.77 10.14
CA PHE A 4 8.04 -29.76 10.66
C PHE A 4 7.81 -28.60 11.65
N GLU A 5 8.78 -28.34 12.52
CA GLU A 5 8.74 -27.22 13.46
C GLU A 5 8.68 -25.86 12.73
N SER A 6 9.45 -25.74 11.65
CA SER A 6 9.44 -24.54 10.79
C SER A 6 8.10 -24.33 10.07
N GLN A 7 7.46 -25.43 9.61
CA GLN A 7 6.13 -25.36 9.02
C GLN A 7 5.05 -24.95 10.01
N ASP A 8 5.11 -25.44 11.25
CA ASP A 8 4.13 -25.13 12.27
C ASP A 8 4.22 -23.67 12.73
N ILE A 9 5.44 -23.14 12.85
CA ILE A 9 5.68 -21.71 13.11
C ILE A 9 5.10 -20.86 11.97
N ALA A 10 5.36 -21.21 10.71
CA ALA A 10 4.85 -20.47 9.55
C ALA A 10 3.31 -20.47 9.48
N ARG A 11 2.67 -21.61 9.75
CA ARG A 11 1.20 -21.73 9.80
C ARG A 11 0.60 -20.91 10.93
N ARG A 12 1.20 -20.95 12.13
CA ARG A 12 0.75 -20.16 13.28
C ARG A 12 0.83 -18.66 12.98
N ASN A 13 1.95 -18.20 12.41
CA ASN A 13 2.12 -16.80 12.05
C ASN A 13 1.14 -16.37 10.96
N THR A 14 0.91 -17.21 9.95
CA THR A 14 -0.10 -16.94 8.91
C THR A 14 -1.50 -16.80 9.52
N ARG A 15 -1.89 -17.70 10.43
CA ARG A 15 -3.20 -17.60 11.13
C ARG A 15 -3.30 -16.34 11.97
N LEU A 16 -2.23 -15.96 12.66
CA LEU A 16 -2.18 -14.72 13.44
C LEU A 16 -2.35 -13.50 12.54
N LEU A 17 -1.61 -13.43 11.42
CA LEU A 17 -1.73 -12.34 10.45
C LEU A 17 -3.14 -12.23 9.87
N LEU A 18 -3.77 -13.35 9.52
CA LEU A 18 -5.16 -13.36 9.03
C LEU A 18 -6.15 -12.91 10.10
N PHE A 19 -5.93 -13.31 11.36
CA PHE A 19 -6.74 -12.86 12.48
C PHE A 19 -6.60 -11.34 12.69
N LEU A 20 -5.37 -10.81 12.72
CA LEU A 20 -5.10 -9.37 12.86
C LEU A 20 -5.69 -8.57 11.70
N PHE A 21 -5.55 -9.05 10.46
CA PHE A 21 -6.16 -8.42 9.30
C PHE A 21 -7.68 -8.37 9.40
N THR A 22 -8.31 -9.46 9.84
CA THR A 22 -9.76 -9.52 10.05
C THR A 22 -10.19 -8.52 11.14
N LEU A 23 -9.44 -8.45 12.24
CA LEU A 23 -9.68 -7.49 13.32
C LEU A 23 -9.55 -6.04 12.82
N ALA A 24 -8.54 -5.75 11.99
CA ALA A 24 -8.35 -4.44 11.39
C ALA A 24 -9.53 -4.05 10.49
N VAL A 25 -10.00 -4.95 9.61
CA VAL A 25 -11.18 -4.71 8.77
C VAL A 25 -12.44 -4.47 9.60
N LEU A 26 -12.67 -5.27 10.65
CA LEU A 26 -13.81 -5.08 11.56
C LEU A 26 -13.72 -3.73 12.29
N SER A 27 -12.54 -3.33 12.75
CA SER A 27 -12.30 -2.03 13.36
C SER A 27 -12.66 -0.89 12.40
N LEU A 28 -12.22 -0.97 11.14
CA LEU A 28 -12.55 0.04 10.11
C LEU A 28 -14.05 0.11 9.83
N VAL A 29 -14.76 -1.03 9.82
CA VAL A 29 -16.21 -1.07 9.68
C VAL A 29 -16.89 -0.38 10.86
N VAL A 30 -16.48 -0.68 12.10
CA VAL A 30 -17.03 -0.05 13.31
C VAL A 30 -16.78 1.46 13.28
N LEU A 31 -15.54 1.89 13.01
CA LEU A 31 -15.17 3.30 12.94
C LEU A 31 -15.94 4.05 11.84
N SER A 32 -16.14 3.43 10.68
CA SER A 32 -16.92 4.02 9.58
C SER A 32 -18.40 4.18 9.96
N ASN A 33 -18.97 3.19 10.67
CA ASN A 33 -20.33 3.31 11.20
C ASN A 33 -20.44 4.42 12.25
N LEU A 34 -19.45 4.55 13.15
CA LEU A 34 -19.40 5.65 14.12
C LEU A 34 -19.31 7.02 13.46
N LEU A 35 -18.54 7.14 12.37
CA LEU A 35 -18.46 8.37 11.58
C LEU A 35 -19.82 8.73 10.97
N VAL A 36 -20.50 7.76 10.33
CA VAL A 36 -21.83 7.99 9.73
C VAL A 36 -22.87 8.29 10.80
N PHE A 37 -22.83 7.59 11.94
CA PHE A 37 -23.67 7.89 13.10
C PHE A 37 -23.48 9.35 13.56
N GLY A 38 -22.23 9.79 13.70
CA GLY A 38 -21.87 11.16 14.06
C GLY A 38 -22.43 12.17 13.07
N LEU A 39 -22.27 11.91 11.78
CA LEU A 39 -22.77 12.80 10.71
C LEU A 39 -24.30 12.90 10.68
N ILE A 40 -25.02 11.80 10.86
CA ILE A 40 -26.49 11.77 10.81
C ILE A 40 -27.11 12.50 12.00
N ASN A 41 -26.55 12.27 13.20
CA ASN A 41 -27.12 12.74 14.46
C ASN A 41 -26.63 14.13 14.87
N PHE A 42 -25.37 14.48 14.54
CA PHE A 42 -24.77 15.76 14.92
C PHE A 42 -24.58 16.72 13.73
N GLY A 43 -24.74 16.25 12.49
CA GLY A 43 -24.64 17.09 11.29
C GLY A 43 -25.94 17.80 10.89
N ASP A 44 -27.07 17.51 11.56
CA ASP A 44 -28.36 18.14 11.31
C ASP A 44 -29.04 18.69 12.56
N SER A 45 -29.09 20.02 12.66
CA SER A 45 -29.61 20.76 13.81
C SER A 45 -31.07 20.43 14.21
N PRO A 46 -32.01 20.11 13.28
CA PRO A 46 -33.36 19.69 13.67
C PRO A 46 -33.41 18.34 14.38
N ARG A 47 -32.48 17.42 14.06
CA ARG A 47 -32.41 16.09 14.68
C ARG A 47 -31.82 16.16 16.09
N MET A 48 -30.83 17.03 16.30
CA MET A 48 -30.30 17.32 17.64
C MET A 48 -31.39 17.84 18.59
N ALA A 49 -32.28 18.71 18.10
CA ALA A 49 -33.34 19.30 18.91
C ALA A 49 -34.44 18.30 19.34
N SER A 50 -34.59 17.19 18.60
CA SER A 50 -35.56 16.13 18.88
C SER A 50 -35.15 15.19 20.03
N GLY A 51 -33.88 15.21 20.47
CA GLY A 51 -33.35 14.33 21.52
C GLY A 51 -33.36 12.83 21.19
N SER A 52 -33.76 12.46 19.97
CA SER A 52 -33.83 11.07 19.51
C SER A 52 -32.67 10.77 18.56
N TYR A 53 -31.93 9.71 18.84
CA TYR A 53 -30.87 9.23 17.95
C TYR A 53 -31.45 8.35 16.85
N TYR A 54 -31.05 8.60 15.61
CA TYR A 54 -31.48 7.85 14.44
C TYR A 54 -30.28 7.07 13.87
N TYR A 55 -30.31 5.75 14.05
CA TYR A 55 -29.36 4.86 13.41
C TYR A 55 -29.97 3.46 13.25
N ASP A 56 -30.69 3.29 12.14
CA ASP A 56 -31.38 2.03 11.85
C ASP A 56 -30.40 0.92 11.48
N LEU A 57 -30.82 -0.32 11.75
CA LEU A 57 -30.08 -1.53 11.37
C LEU A 57 -29.80 -1.58 9.86
N ASN A 58 -30.72 -1.05 9.05
CA ASN A 58 -30.55 -0.95 7.60
C ASN A 58 -29.38 -0.02 7.22
N THR A 59 -29.24 1.12 7.91
CA THR A 59 -28.13 2.05 7.68
C THR A 59 -26.82 1.43 8.14
N PHE A 60 -26.80 0.78 9.31
CA PHE A 60 -25.62 0.05 9.80
C PHE A 60 -25.18 -1.04 8.80
N ALA A 61 -26.12 -1.85 8.33
CA ALA A 61 -25.85 -2.92 7.37
C ALA A 61 -25.36 -2.35 6.03
N ALA A 62 -26.00 -1.30 5.51
CA ALA A 62 -25.62 -0.67 4.25
C ALA A 62 -24.20 -0.08 4.30
N VAL A 63 -23.85 0.64 5.37
CA VAL A 63 -22.49 1.19 5.55
C VAL A 63 -21.48 0.06 5.67
N SER A 64 -21.76 -0.96 6.49
CA SER A 64 -20.85 -2.08 6.71
C SER A 64 -20.58 -2.86 5.43
N VAL A 65 -21.62 -3.20 4.67
CA VAL A 65 -21.49 -3.88 3.38
C VAL A 65 -20.75 -2.98 2.38
N GLY A 66 -21.07 -1.69 2.33
CA GLY A 66 -20.40 -0.73 1.46
C GLY A 66 -18.88 -0.67 1.70
N VAL A 67 -18.46 -0.58 2.96
CA VAL A 67 -17.03 -0.55 3.32
C VAL A 67 -16.34 -1.87 3.00
N ILE A 68 -16.96 -3.02 3.30
CA ILE A 68 -16.39 -4.34 2.99
C ILE A 68 -16.22 -4.52 1.48
N VAL A 69 -17.26 -4.19 0.70
CA VAL A 69 -17.21 -4.27 -0.77
C VAL A 69 -16.14 -3.35 -1.32
N LEU A 70 -16.01 -2.13 -0.78
CA LEU A 70 -14.99 -1.18 -1.18
C LEU A 70 -13.57 -1.71 -0.93
N ILE A 71 -13.29 -2.20 0.29
CA ILE A 71 -12.00 -2.79 0.66
C ILE A 71 -11.68 -3.99 -0.24
N ALA A 72 -12.64 -4.91 -0.41
CA ALA A 72 -12.46 -6.10 -1.22
C ALA A 72 -12.22 -5.76 -2.70
N SER A 73 -12.98 -4.82 -3.25
CA SER A 73 -12.84 -4.38 -4.64
C SER A 73 -11.51 -3.68 -4.87
N ALA A 74 -11.10 -2.78 -3.98
CA ALA A 74 -9.82 -2.08 -4.07
C ALA A 74 -8.63 -3.06 -3.97
N SER A 75 -8.72 -4.03 -3.06
CA SER A 75 -7.71 -5.09 -2.94
C SER A 75 -7.64 -5.93 -4.22
N LEU A 76 -8.78 -6.35 -4.76
CA LEU A 76 -8.84 -7.11 -6.00
C LEU A 76 -8.27 -6.32 -7.18
N ILE A 77 -8.65 -5.05 -7.35
CA ILE A 77 -8.12 -4.18 -8.40
C ILE A 77 -6.59 -4.07 -8.28
N ARG A 78 -6.07 -3.88 -7.06
CA ARG A 78 -4.62 -3.81 -6.84
C ARG A 78 -3.93 -5.13 -7.16
N MET A 79 -4.50 -6.26 -6.72
CA MET A 79 -3.97 -7.58 -7.07
C MET A 79 -3.94 -7.79 -8.58
N LEU A 80 -4.98 -7.38 -9.30
CA LEU A 80 -5.04 -7.46 -10.76
C LEU A 80 -3.98 -6.59 -11.42
N ALA A 81 -3.75 -5.37 -10.93
CA ALA A 81 -2.72 -4.47 -11.42
C ALA A 81 -1.30 -5.05 -11.23
N LEU A 82 -1.08 -5.77 -10.13
CA LEU A 82 0.21 -6.40 -9.82
C LEU A 82 0.47 -7.71 -10.57
N ARG A 83 -0.49 -8.23 -11.36
CA ARG A 83 -0.35 -9.52 -12.08
C ARG A 83 0.78 -9.57 -13.08
N LYS A 84 1.27 -8.42 -13.57
CA LYS A 84 2.39 -8.36 -14.53
C LYS A 84 3.74 -8.74 -13.89
N GLY A 85 3.81 -8.91 -12.57
CA GLY A 85 5.03 -9.31 -11.87
C GLY A 85 5.80 -8.13 -11.31
N GLY A 86 7.12 -8.25 -11.24
CA GLY A 86 8.01 -7.27 -10.61
C GLY A 86 7.95 -5.88 -11.24
N SER A 87 7.86 -5.80 -12.58
CA SER A 87 7.80 -4.54 -13.30
C SER A 87 6.61 -3.68 -12.90
N ALA A 88 5.45 -4.27 -12.60
CA ALA A 88 4.30 -3.51 -12.13
C ALA A 88 4.57 -2.80 -10.80
N VAL A 89 5.34 -3.43 -9.89
CA VAL A 89 5.72 -2.81 -8.61
C VAL A 89 6.67 -1.64 -8.87
N ALA A 90 7.66 -1.82 -9.74
CA ALA A 90 8.63 -0.77 -10.05
C ALA A 90 7.99 0.43 -10.78
N GLU A 91 7.12 0.17 -11.76
CA GLU A 91 6.36 1.20 -12.48
C GLU A 91 5.42 1.98 -11.54
N MET A 92 4.81 1.32 -10.54
CA MET A 92 3.99 1.98 -9.52
C MET A 92 4.78 2.94 -8.61
N LEU A 93 6.10 2.78 -8.54
CA LEU A 93 7.02 3.65 -7.80
C LEU A 93 7.70 4.68 -8.70
N ASP A 94 7.18 4.89 -9.92
CA ASP A 94 7.77 5.76 -10.94
C ASP A 94 9.24 5.40 -11.24
N GLY A 95 9.55 4.11 -11.21
CA GLY A 95 10.88 3.58 -11.47
C GLY A 95 11.28 3.70 -12.94
N GLU A 96 12.50 4.18 -13.18
CA GLU A 96 13.10 4.27 -14.51
C GLU A 96 13.89 2.98 -14.80
N LEU A 97 13.54 2.26 -15.86
CA LEU A 97 14.27 1.06 -16.26
C LEU A 97 15.69 1.43 -16.70
N LEU A 98 16.69 0.89 -16.01
CA LEU A 98 18.10 1.15 -16.28
C LEU A 98 18.62 0.17 -17.35
N VAL A 99 18.49 0.55 -18.62
CA VAL A 99 18.99 -0.25 -19.76
C VAL A 99 20.45 0.09 -20.09
N ASP A 100 20.78 1.38 -20.14
CA ASP A 100 22.12 1.86 -20.46
C ASP A 100 22.56 2.86 -19.38
N PRO A 101 23.68 2.60 -18.67
CA PRO A 101 24.18 3.52 -17.67
C PRO A 101 24.83 4.78 -18.26
N GLY A 102 25.09 4.84 -19.57
CA GLY A 102 25.77 5.95 -20.23
C GLY A 102 27.15 6.21 -19.64
N ASP A 103 27.45 7.45 -19.25
CA ASP A 103 28.70 7.82 -18.57
C ASP A 103 28.61 7.85 -17.04
N ASP A 104 27.45 7.51 -16.46
CA ASP A 104 27.25 7.55 -15.01
C ASP A 104 27.89 6.34 -14.32
N ILE A 105 28.97 6.62 -13.56
CA ILE A 105 29.72 5.61 -12.81
C ILE A 105 28.83 4.90 -11.77
N ASN A 106 27.88 5.59 -11.15
CA ASN A 106 27.02 4.99 -10.13
C ASN A 106 26.02 4.01 -10.75
N LYS A 107 25.50 4.33 -11.94
CA LYS A 107 24.63 3.41 -12.69
C LYS A 107 25.41 2.18 -13.17
N LYS A 108 26.64 2.35 -13.66
CA LYS A 108 27.54 1.23 -14.01
C LYS A 108 27.83 0.35 -12.81
N LYS A 109 28.17 0.96 -11.66
CA LYS A 109 28.42 0.27 -10.39
C LYS A 109 27.21 -0.60 -10.01
N LEU A 110 26.00 -0.07 -10.09
CA LEU A 110 24.78 -0.82 -9.77
C LEU A 110 24.56 -2.01 -10.71
N LEU A 111 24.65 -1.81 -12.03
CA LEU A 111 24.47 -2.90 -13.00
C LEU A 111 25.49 -4.01 -12.80
N ASN A 112 26.77 -3.66 -12.57
CA ASN A 112 27.82 -4.64 -12.31
C ASN A 112 27.54 -5.44 -11.02
N VAL A 113 27.12 -4.76 -9.94
CA VAL A 113 26.76 -5.43 -8.69
C VAL A 113 25.60 -6.41 -8.88
N VAL A 114 24.55 -6.01 -9.59
CA VAL A 114 23.39 -6.88 -9.85
C VAL A 114 23.78 -8.08 -10.71
N GLU A 115 24.60 -7.87 -11.75
CA GLU A 115 25.11 -8.95 -12.61
C GLU A 115 25.98 -9.94 -11.82
N GLU A 116 26.88 -9.44 -10.97
CA GLU A 116 27.71 -10.26 -10.08
C GLU A 116 26.86 -11.11 -9.13
N MET A 117 25.81 -10.53 -8.54
CA MET A 117 24.91 -11.27 -7.65
C MET A 117 24.06 -12.29 -8.40
N ALA A 118 23.63 -11.99 -9.63
CA ALA A 118 22.93 -12.95 -10.48
C ALA A 118 23.81 -14.15 -10.84
N ILE A 119 25.08 -13.90 -11.22
CA ILE A 119 26.07 -14.94 -11.49
C ILE A 119 26.33 -15.79 -10.24
N ALA A 120 26.57 -15.14 -9.09
CA ALA A 120 26.88 -15.82 -7.84
C ALA A 120 25.71 -16.68 -7.32
N SER A 121 24.47 -16.24 -7.55
CA SER A 121 23.25 -16.94 -7.13
C SER A 121 22.73 -17.96 -8.15
N GLY A 122 23.27 -17.98 -9.37
CA GLY A 122 22.77 -18.82 -10.46
C GLY A 122 21.37 -18.44 -10.94
N THR A 123 21.00 -17.17 -10.83
CA THR A 123 19.69 -16.65 -11.28
C THR A 123 19.83 -15.81 -12.55
N PRO A 124 18.77 -15.68 -13.37
CA PRO A 124 18.77 -14.72 -14.47
C PRO A 124 19.02 -13.31 -13.96
N VAL A 125 19.77 -12.49 -14.71
CA VAL A 125 19.99 -11.09 -14.34
C VAL A 125 18.64 -10.35 -14.36
N PRO A 126 18.12 -9.90 -13.21
CA PRO A 126 16.83 -9.23 -13.16
C PRO A 126 16.95 -7.81 -13.75
N PRO A 127 15.90 -7.30 -14.43
CA PRO A 127 15.85 -5.89 -14.81
C PRO A 127 15.99 -4.97 -13.60
N VAL A 128 16.79 -3.92 -13.76
CA VAL A 128 17.09 -2.95 -12.70
C VAL A 128 16.31 -1.67 -12.93
N TYR A 129 15.59 -1.21 -11.90
CA TYR A 129 14.85 0.04 -11.92
C TYR A 129 15.46 1.04 -10.94
N LEU A 130 15.57 2.29 -11.36
CA LEU A 130 16.05 3.39 -10.54
C LEU A 130 14.86 4.22 -10.05
N ILE A 131 14.68 4.28 -8.73
CA ILE A 131 13.56 4.97 -8.09
C ILE A 131 13.98 6.37 -7.68
N ARG A 132 13.16 7.38 -8.03
CA ARG A 132 13.37 8.81 -7.72
C ARG A 132 13.10 9.12 -6.25
N ASP A 133 13.98 8.63 -5.38
CA ASP A 133 13.97 8.87 -3.94
C ASP A 133 15.40 9.12 -3.43
N THR A 134 15.54 10.02 -2.47
CA THR A 134 16.81 10.36 -1.79
C THR A 134 17.09 9.46 -0.59
N ALA A 135 16.09 8.73 -0.08
CA ALA A 135 16.29 7.72 0.95
C ALA A 135 17.14 6.55 0.42
N ILE A 136 17.91 5.90 1.30
CA ILE A 136 18.67 4.69 0.96
C ILE A 136 17.71 3.50 1.04
N ASN A 137 17.34 2.93 -0.11
CA ASN A 137 16.45 1.78 -0.16
C ASN A 137 16.70 0.93 -1.42
N ALA A 138 16.37 -0.35 -1.33
CA ALA A 138 16.32 -1.29 -2.43
C ALA A 138 15.19 -2.30 -2.20
N PHE A 139 14.71 -2.95 -3.25
CA PHE A 139 13.73 -4.02 -3.13
C PHE A 139 13.84 -5.01 -4.30
N ALA A 140 13.45 -6.27 -4.04
CA ALA A 140 13.13 -7.26 -5.06
C ALA A 140 11.61 -7.48 -5.16
N ALA A 141 11.09 -7.56 -6.40
CA ALA A 141 9.68 -7.85 -6.65
C ALA A 141 9.51 -8.82 -7.82
N GLY A 142 8.62 -9.80 -7.69
CA GLY A 142 8.26 -10.77 -8.74
C GLY A 142 7.43 -11.92 -8.17
N TYR A 143 6.75 -12.68 -9.02
CA TYR A 143 6.07 -13.92 -8.60
C TYR A 143 6.96 -15.16 -8.67
N SER A 144 8.06 -15.05 -9.40
CA SER A 144 9.08 -16.06 -9.63
C SER A 144 10.43 -15.36 -9.95
N PRO A 145 11.55 -16.10 -9.94
CA PRO A 145 12.83 -15.53 -10.37
C PRO A 145 12.84 -15.05 -11.83
N GLY A 146 11.98 -15.60 -12.70
CA GLY A 146 11.94 -15.24 -14.12
C GLY A 146 11.25 -13.90 -14.44
N ASP A 147 10.44 -13.38 -13.51
CA ASP A 147 9.78 -12.08 -13.59
C ASP A 147 10.21 -11.14 -12.46
N ALA A 148 11.34 -11.45 -11.82
CA ALA A 148 11.92 -10.66 -10.75
C ALA A 148 12.53 -9.36 -11.30
N VAL A 149 12.38 -8.27 -10.57
CA VAL A 149 13.06 -7.00 -10.80
C VAL A 149 13.75 -6.55 -9.53
N ILE A 150 14.82 -5.77 -9.68
CA ILE A 150 15.51 -5.10 -8.58
C ILE A 150 15.27 -3.59 -8.72
N GLY A 151 14.62 -2.99 -7.72
CA GLY A 151 14.49 -1.55 -7.60
C GLY A 151 15.53 -1.00 -6.63
N VAL A 152 16.24 0.06 -7.02
CA VAL A 152 17.20 0.75 -6.16
C VAL A 152 16.94 2.24 -6.23
N THR A 153 17.04 2.96 -5.11
CA THR A 153 16.83 4.41 -5.08
C THR A 153 18.08 5.19 -5.54
N TYR A 154 17.88 6.42 -6.01
CA TYR A 154 19.00 7.36 -6.23
C TYR A 154 19.82 7.57 -4.95
N GLY A 155 19.14 7.66 -3.80
CA GLY A 155 19.78 7.75 -2.49
C GLY A 155 20.75 6.60 -2.22
N ALA A 156 20.38 5.36 -2.54
CA ALA A 156 21.24 4.20 -2.34
C ALA A 156 22.49 4.24 -3.24
N ILE A 157 22.34 4.47 -4.55
CA ILE A 157 23.52 4.46 -5.45
C ILE A 157 24.48 5.62 -5.19
N ALA A 158 23.96 6.76 -4.70
CA ALA A 158 24.74 7.96 -4.43
C ALA A 158 25.49 7.90 -3.09
N ASN A 159 24.88 7.31 -2.06
CA ASN A 159 25.45 7.32 -0.70
C ASN A 159 26.17 6.01 -0.33
N LEU A 160 25.81 4.88 -0.93
CA LEU A 160 26.44 3.61 -0.62
C LEU A 160 27.74 3.42 -1.41
N SER A 161 28.77 2.96 -0.68
CA SER A 161 29.96 2.39 -1.29
C SER A 161 29.61 1.13 -2.10
N ARG A 162 30.55 0.65 -2.90
CA ARG A 162 30.33 -0.55 -3.72
C ARG A 162 30.00 -1.77 -2.85
N ASP A 163 30.74 -1.97 -1.77
CA ASP A 163 30.60 -3.15 -0.91
C ASP A 163 29.28 -3.11 -0.13
N GLU A 164 28.86 -1.94 0.34
CA GLU A 164 27.56 -1.75 1.00
C GLU A 164 26.41 -1.98 0.01
N LEU A 165 26.51 -1.44 -1.21
CA LEU A 165 25.50 -1.66 -2.25
C LEU A 165 25.42 -3.16 -2.60
N GLN A 166 26.55 -3.85 -2.68
CA GLN A 166 26.60 -5.29 -2.91
C GLN A 166 25.96 -6.06 -1.76
N GLY A 167 26.18 -5.67 -0.50
CA GLY A 167 25.50 -6.26 0.65
C GLY A 167 23.97 -6.10 0.59
N VAL A 168 23.50 -4.90 0.25
CA VAL A 168 22.06 -4.62 0.10
C VAL A 168 21.47 -5.42 -1.07
N VAL A 169 22.11 -5.40 -2.24
CA VAL A 169 21.63 -6.17 -3.41
C VAL A 169 21.67 -7.68 -3.13
N ALA A 170 22.70 -8.19 -2.44
CA ALA A 170 22.76 -9.59 -2.05
C ALA A 170 21.61 -9.99 -1.12
N HIS A 171 21.21 -9.11 -0.19
CA HIS A 171 20.01 -9.30 0.63
C HIS A 171 18.75 -9.42 -0.24
N GLU A 172 18.58 -8.54 -1.22
CA GLU A 172 17.45 -8.58 -2.16
C GLU A 172 17.45 -9.86 -3.03
N PHE A 173 18.62 -10.36 -3.44
CA PHE A 173 18.71 -11.65 -4.13
C PHE A 173 18.29 -12.83 -3.24
N SER A 174 18.48 -12.73 -1.92
CA SER A 174 17.99 -13.75 -0.99
C SER A 174 16.45 -13.86 -1.03
N HIS A 175 15.74 -12.74 -1.24
CA HIS A 175 14.29 -12.72 -1.44
C HIS A 175 13.88 -13.39 -2.76
N ILE A 176 14.66 -13.17 -3.83
CA ILE A 176 14.45 -13.85 -5.12
C ILE A 176 14.57 -15.37 -4.95
N LEU A 177 15.65 -15.83 -4.30
CA LEU A 177 15.93 -17.25 -4.11
C LEU A 177 14.95 -17.95 -3.16
N ASN A 178 14.56 -17.27 -2.08
CA ASN A 178 13.62 -17.79 -1.09
C ASN A 178 12.16 -17.72 -1.58
N GLY A 179 11.88 -16.94 -2.63
CA GLY A 179 10.56 -16.81 -3.23
C GLY A 179 9.53 -16.08 -2.36
N ASP A 180 9.97 -15.28 -1.40
CA ASP A 180 9.10 -14.49 -0.52
C ASP A 180 8.55 -13.23 -1.20
N MET A 181 9.14 -12.78 -2.32
CA MET A 181 8.61 -11.71 -3.18
C MET A 181 7.13 -11.95 -3.55
N ARG A 182 6.75 -13.20 -3.84
CA ARG A 182 5.37 -13.57 -4.16
C ARG A 182 4.43 -13.27 -3.00
N LEU A 183 4.86 -13.55 -1.78
CA LEU A 183 4.10 -13.26 -0.58
C LEU A 183 4.00 -11.75 -0.39
N ASN A 184 5.11 -11.02 -0.55
CA ASN A 184 5.16 -9.56 -0.44
C ASN A 184 4.19 -8.87 -1.41
N ILE A 185 4.17 -9.27 -2.68
CA ILE A 185 3.23 -8.73 -3.68
C ILE A 185 1.77 -9.02 -3.30
N ARG A 186 1.47 -10.23 -2.80
CA ARG A 186 0.11 -10.56 -2.33
C ARG A 186 -0.30 -9.71 -1.14
N LEU A 187 0.60 -9.55 -0.16
CA LEU A 187 0.36 -8.71 1.01
C LEU A 187 0.13 -7.25 0.59
N MET A 188 0.94 -6.71 -0.33
CA MET A 188 0.74 -5.36 -0.89
C MET A 188 -0.67 -5.20 -1.50
N GLY A 189 -1.14 -6.20 -2.25
CA GLY A 189 -2.49 -6.22 -2.82
C GLY A 189 -3.61 -6.26 -1.77
N VAL A 190 -3.46 -7.07 -0.72
CA VAL A 190 -4.42 -7.16 0.40
C VAL A 190 -4.46 -5.85 1.19
N LEU A 191 -3.30 -5.36 1.61
CA LEU A 191 -3.15 -4.16 2.44
C LEU A 191 -3.63 -2.89 1.74
N TYR A 192 -3.50 -2.81 0.41
CA TYR A 192 -4.05 -1.69 -0.34
C TYR A 192 -5.56 -1.52 -0.18
N GLY A 193 -6.30 -2.61 0.08
CA GLY A 193 -7.73 -2.55 0.38
C GLY A 193 -8.03 -1.69 1.60
N ILE A 194 -7.21 -1.79 2.66
CA ILE A 194 -7.35 -0.96 3.87
C ILE A 194 -6.99 0.51 3.56
N LEU A 195 -5.93 0.72 2.78
CA LEU A 195 -5.45 2.06 2.43
C LEU A 195 -6.43 2.86 1.56
N VAL A 196 -7.37 2.21 0.88
CA VAL A 196 -8.34 2.89 0.01
C VAL A 196 -9.16 3.94 0.74
N LEU A 197 -9.47 3.71 2.03
CA LEU A 197 -10.21 4.67 2.86
C LEU A 197 -9.41 5.97 3.06
N THR A 198 -8.09 5.85 3.28
CA THR A 198 -7.19 7.01 3.37
C THR A 198 -7.11 7.75 2.04
N VAL A 199 -7.01 7.01 0.92
CA VAL A 199 -6.93 7.61 -0.43
C VAL A 199 -8.21 8.39 -0.74
N ILE A 200 -9.38 7.79 -0.51
CA ILE A 200 -10.67 8.44 -0.72
C ILE A 200 -10.84 9.61 0.25
N GLY A 201 -10.50 9.43 1.53
CA GLY A 201 -10.55 10.50 2.53
C GLY A 201 -9.71 11.71 2.14
N ARG A 202 -8.49 11.48 1.64
CA ARG A 202 -7.62 12.53 1.11
C ARG A 202 -8.25 13.24 -0.09
N LEU A 203 -8.76 12.50 -1.07
CA LEU A 203 -9.43 13.07 -2.25
C LEU A 203 -10.63 13.94 -1.85
N LEU A 204 -11.49 13.45 -0.95
CA LEU A 204 -12.66 14.18 -0.48
C LEU A 204 -12.26 15.44 0.30
N ALA A 205 -11.27 15.36 1.20
CA ALA A 205 -10.78 16.51 1.95
C ALA A 205 -10.20 17.60 1.02
N HIS A 206 -9.44 17.21 -0.01
CA HIS A 206 -8.88 18.17 -0.96
C HIS A 206 -9.94 18.75 -1.89
N SER A 207 -10.96 17.98 -2.27
CA SER A 207 -12.00 18.43 -3.20
C SER A 207 -12.82 19.62 -2.68
N GLY A 208 -13.02 19.72 -1.36
CA GLY A 208 -13.70 20.87 -0.72
C GLY A 208 -12.79 22.04 -0.36
N THR A 209 -11.51 22.03 -0.77
CA THR A 209 -10.51 23.07 -0.43
C THR A 209 -10.18 23.99 -1.62
N TYR A 210 -10.63 23.67 -2.84
CA TYR A 210 -10.44 24.56 -4.00
C TYR A 210 -11.45 25.71 -3.97
N PRO A 211 -11.00 26.99 -4.00
CA PRO A 211 -11.92 28.11 -4.11
C PRO A 211 -12.53 28.13 -5.51
N ALA A 212 -13.67 27.47 -5.67
CA ALA A 212 -14.51 27.62 -6.85
C ALA A 212 -15.02 29.07 -6.88
N SER A 213 -14.34 29.91 -7.66
CA SER A 213 -14.75 31.26 -8.03
C SER A 213 -16.03 31.22 -8.88
N SER A 214 -17.18 30.90 -8.27
CA SER A 214 -18.52 31.15 -8.86
C SER A 214 -19.65 30.72 -7.91
N ARG A 215 -20.42 31.71 -7.45
CA ARG A 215 -21.73 31.68 -6.79
C ARG A 215 -22.62 30.45 -7.11
N ASN A 216 -23.12 29.75 -6.09
CA ASN A 216 -24.47 29.90 -5.49
C ASN A 216 -24.88 28.63 -4.69
N SER A 217 -25.36 28.84 -3.46
CA SER A 217 -26.26 27.96 -2.68
C SER A 217 -25.86 26.54 -2.20
N SER A 218 -24.58 26.21 -1.94
CA SER A 218 -24.25 24.88 -1.38
C SER A 218 -23.13 24.82 -0.33
N GLY A 219 -22.94 25.87 0.48
CA GLY A 219 -21.89 25.89 1.52
C GLY A 219 -21.97 24.77 2.58
N ARG A 220 -23.16 24.19 2.82
CA ARG A 220 -23.33 23.09 3.79
C ARG A 220 -22.94 21.71 3.24
N SER A 221 -23.06 21.46 1.93
CA SER A 221 -22.62 20.20 1.33
C SER A 221 -21.10 20.14 1.21
N ASP A 222 -20.45 21.27 0.96
CA ASP A 222 -18.99 21.37 0.83
C ASP A 222 -18.29 21.08 2.17
N VAL A 223 -18.79 21.68 3.26
CA VAL A 223 -18.28 21.40 4.63
C VAL A 223 -18.52 19.95 5.04
N ARG A 224 -19.67 19.35 4.69
CA ARG A 224 -19.96 17.94 4.98
C ARG A 224 -18.99 17.00 4.27
N LEU A 225 -18.64 17.27 3.01
CA LEU A 225 -17.66 16.47 2.24
C LEU A 225 -16.26 16.56 2.86
N VAL A 226 -15.83 17.74 3.29
CA VAL A 226 -14.54 17.90 3.98
C VAL A 226 -14.51 17.13 5.30
N VAL A 227 -15.57 17.19 6.11
CA VAL A 227 -15.67 16.44 7.38
C VAL A 227 -15.64 14.93 7.15
N VAL A 228 -16.36 14.43 6.14
CA VAL A 228 -16.30 13.02 5.73
C VAL A 228 -14.88 12.65 5.30
N GLY A 229 -14.25 13.49 4.47
CA GLY A 229 -12.90 13.27 3.97
C GLY A 229 -11.87 13.17 5.11
N LEU A 230 -11.91 14.10 6.06
CA LEU A 230 -11.07 14.08 7.25
C LEU A 230 -11.35 12.86 8.14
N GLY A 231 -12.62 12.51 8.33
CA GLY A 231 -13.02 11.32 9.09
C GLY A 231 -12.45 10.04 8.48
N LEU A 232 -12.60 9.85 7.16
CA LEU A 232 -12.04 8.70 6.44
C LEU A 232 -10.51 8.68 6.45
N LEU A 233 -9.86 9.85 6.39
CA LEU A 233 -8.41 9.97 6.48
C LEU A 233 -7.91 9.49 7.85
N ILE A 234 -8.55 9.92 8.95
CA ILE A 234 -8.20 9.51 10.31
C ILE A 234 -8.43 8.00 10.47
N ILE A 235 -9.58 7.49 10.02
CA ILE A 235 -9.92 6.06 10.10
C ILE A 235 -8.92 5.22 9.32
N GLY A 236 -8.59 5.63 8.10
CA GLY A 236 -7.62 4.94 7.25
C GLY A 236 -6.19 5.01 7.82
N TYR A 237 -5.81 6.12 8.46
CA TYR A 237 -4.52 6.24 9.15
C TYR A 237 -4.45 5.36 10.41
N LEU A 238 -5.55 5.22 11.16
CA LEU A 238 -5.63 4.26 12.26
C LEU A 238 -5.46 2.81 11.75
N GLY A 239 -5.94 2.52 10.54
CA GLY A 239 -5.69 1.25 9.86
C GLY A 239 -4.21 0.99 9.50
N HIS A 240 -3.35 2.02 9.50
CA HIS A 240 -1.91 1.87 9.25
C HIS A 240 -1.12 1.41 10.49
N PHE A 241 -1.68 1.56 11.70
CA PHE A 241 -1.01 1.14 12.94
C PHE A 241 -1.17 -0.35 13.26
N PHE A 242 -1.99 -1.07 12.50
CA PHE A 242 -2.24 -2.51 12.65
C PHE A 242 -1.62 -3.27 11.48
#